data_AF-A0A7D9I510-F1
#
_entry.id   AF-A0A7D9I510-F1
#
_cell.length_a   1.000
_cell.length_b   1.000
_cell.length_c   1.000
_cell.angle_alpha   90.00
_cell.angle_beta   90.00
_cell.angle_gamma   90.00
#
_symmetry.space_group_name_H-M   'P 1'
#
loop_
_entity.id
_entity.type
_entity.pdbx_description
1 polymer ?
#
loop_
_entity_poly.entity_id
_entity_poly.type
_entity_poly.pdbx_seq_one_letter_code
_entity_poly.pdbx_strand_id
1 'polypeptide(L)'
;MAGKKVKNIYRKKRKGKPFSGKQRYNNNSTKSTADDFDSPASTSQEHVSTSNPPSRASRRKLNQCGSLQESTSEGAFENEENTDQGYRLINIKKLASSISEAHVCNEGSFIIQEHPVGKRGLQSDLTATCSSCEEESSLETSFFVGGRGKSADVNRRAVYYSIETGGGYESLESFCNIMNMPCMSKTSYYQHLETILNALEAEAREEMKQAAERLRERIIKENSCGDKTSVIDAAVSFDGTWAKRGFASLTGIVFVISVDTGEVLDYHVVPKSCQICSL
;
A
#
# COMPACT_ATOMS: atom_id res chain seq x y z
N MET A 1 27.78 -56.35 9.06
CA MET A 1 26.34 -56.61 8.87
C MET A 1 25.71 -55.37 8.25
N ALA A 2 25.24 -55.47 7.00
CA ALA A 2 24.74 -54.33 6.23
C ALA A 2 23.23 -54.13 6.46
N GLY A 3 22.83 -52.97 6.98
CA GLY A 3 21.44 -52.58 7.14
C GLY A 3 20.83 -52.12 5.82
N LYS A 4 19.77 -52.79 5.37
CA LYS A 4 19.02 -52.53 4.13
C LYS A 4 18.33 -51.16 4.18
N LYS A 5 18.59 -50.29 3.19
CA LYS A 5 17.84 -49.05 2.93
C LYS A 5 16.44 -49.40 2.39
N VAL A 6 15.40 -48.86 3.03
CA VAL A 6 14.00 -48.94 2.56
C VAL A 6 13.87 -48.11 1.28
N LYS A 7 13.47 -48.73 0.17
CA LYS A 7 13.18 -48.05 -1.10
C LYS A 7 11.81 -47.37 -1.01
N ASN A 8 11.76 -46.05 -1.15
CA ASN A 8 10.50 -45.32 -1.29
C ASN A 8 9.79 -45.76 -2.59
N ILE A 9 8.60 -46.34 -2.45
CA ILE A 9 7.75 -46.76 -3.57
C ILE A 9 7.01 -45.52 -4.08
N TYR A 10 7.33 -45.09 -5.32
CA TYR A 10 6.64 -43.99 -5.98
C TYR A 10 5.17 -44.35 -6.25
N ARG A 11 4.22 -43.65 -5.61
CA ARG A 11 2.79 -43.87 -5.82
C ARG A 11 2.38 -43.19 -7.14
N LYS A 12 1.97 -43.99 -8.14
CA LYS A 12 1.52 -43.46 -9.45
C LYS A 12 0.40 -42.42 -9.26
N LYS A 13 0.59 -41.23 -9.84
CA LYS A 13 -0.40 -40.14 -9.93
C LYS A 13 -1.69 -40.70 -10.54
N ARG A 14 -2.83 -40.57 -9.83
CA ARG A 14 -4.15 -40.87 -10.41
C ARG A 14 -4.39 -39.88 -11.55
N LYS A 15 -4.59 -40.37 -12.78
CA LYS A 15 -5.04 -39.54 -13.91
C LYS A 15 -6.44 -39.02 -13.58
N GLY A 16 -6.54 -37.74 -13.25
CA GLY A 16 -7.84 -37.06 -13.16
C GLY A 16 -8.53 -37.07 -14.52
N LYS A 17 -9.85 -37.22 -14.54
CA LYS A 17 -10.64 -37.11 -15.77
C LYS A 17 -10.43 -35.72 -16.40
N PRO A 18 -10.33 -35.61 -17.73
CA PRO A 18 -10.29 -34.30 -18.38
C PRO A 18 -11.58 -33.53 -18.12
N PHE A 19 -11.44 -32.21 -17.95
CA PHE A 19 -12.53 -31.27 -17.78
C PHE A 19 -13.51 -31.35 -18.95
N SER A 20 -14.79 -31.62 -18.68
CA SER A 20 -15.84 -31.82 -19.70
C SER A 20 -16.74 -30.59 -19.90
N GLY A 21 -16.25 -29.39 -19.59
CA GLY A 21 -17.00 -28.15 -19.81
C GLY A 21 -16.95 -27.72 -21.27
N LYS A 22 -18.08 -27.77 -21.98
CA LYS A 22 -18.22 -27.11 -23.30
C LYS A 22 -18.17 -25.59 -23.11
N GLN A 23 -17.21 -24.91 -23.72
CA GLN A 23 -17.27 -23.46 -23.94
C GLN A 23 -18.43 -23.16 -24.91
N ARG A 24 -19.41 -22.37 -24.47
CA ARG A 24 -20.43 -21.80 -25.36
C ARG A 24 -19.80 -20.61 -26.09
N TYR A 25 -19.34 -20.83 -27.32
CA TYR A 25 -19.17 -19.75 -28.29
C TYR A 25 -20.56 -19.41 -28.84
N ASN A 26 -21.00 -18.16 -28.67
CA ASN A 26 -22.10 -17.64 -29.45
C ASN A 26 -21.59 -17.39 -30.87
N ASN A 27 -21.97 -18.27 -31.80
CA ASN A 27 -21.85 -18.03 -33.22
C ASN A 27 -22.96 -17.05 -33.64
N ASN A 28 -22.60 -15.80 -33.92
CA ASN A 28 -23.37 -15.01 -34.87
C ASN A 28 -22.74 -15.21 -36.24
N SER A 29 -23.21 -16.25 -36.93
CA SER A 29 -22.99 -16.45 -38.35
C SER A 29 -23.93 -15.56 -39.14
N THR A 30 -23.39 -14.57 -39.85
CA THR A 30 -24.02 -14.01 -41.06
C THR A 30 -23.05 -14.11 -42.22
N LYS A 31 -23.60 -14.55 -43.34
CA LYS A 31 -22.98 -15.12 -44.54
C LYS A 31 -21.95 -14.20 -45.21
N SER A 32 -20.89 -14.82 -45.72
CA SER A 32 -20.01 -14.31 -46.75
C SER A 32 -20.64 -14.48 -48.14
N THR A 33 -20.70 -13.40 -48.92
CA THR A 33 -20.63 -13.43 -50.39
C THR A 33 -19.56 -12.42 -50.81
N ALA A 34 -18.72 -12.84 -51.74
CA ALA A 34 -17.62 -12.08 -52.32
C ALA A 34 -18.11 -10.90 -53.17
N ASP A 35 -17.33 -9.81 -53.24
CA ASP A 35 -16.70 -9.30 -54.48
C ASP A 35 -15.96 -7.97 -54.23
N ASP A 36 -14.99 -7.72 -55.11
CA ASP A 36 -13.95 -6.68 -55.12
C ASP A 36 -14.43 -5.21 -55.29
N PHE A 37 -13.46 -4.31 -55.06
CA PHE A 37 -13.23 -2.96 -55.63
C PHE A 37 -13.56 -1.67 -54.83
N ASP A 38 -12.47 -0.90 -54.68
CA ASP A 38 -12.28 0.56 -54.69
C ASP A 38 -12.74 1.49 -53.55
N SER A 39 -11.82 2.39 -53.18
CA SER A 39 -12.06 3.65 -52.44
C SER A 39 -12.46 4.77 -53.44
N PRO A 40 -12.75 6.04 -53.08
CA PRO A 40 -12.79 6.71 -51.78
C PRO A 40 -14.01 7.67 -51.54
N ALA A 41 -13.98 8.30 -50.35
CA ALA A 41 -14.42 9.68 -50.06
C ALA A 41 -15.79 9.98 -49.44
N SER A 42 -15.71 10.95 -48.50
CA SER A 42 -16.68 12.00 -48.14
C SER A 42 -17.63 11.79 -46.96
N THR A 43 -17.24 12.48 -45.88
CA THR A 43 -18.02 13.24 -44.89
C THR A 43 -19.55 13.27 -45.04
N SER A 44 -20.25 12.88 -43.97
CA SER A 44 -21.55 13.44 -43.57
C SER A 44 -21.72 13.26 -42.05
N GLN A 45 -21.98 14.36 -41.36
CA GLN A 45 -22.44 14.37 -39.97
C GLN A 45 -23.90 13.91 -39.92
N GLU A 46 -24.31 13.12 -38.92
CA GLU A 46 -25.56 13.39 -38.19
C GLU A 46 -25.70 12.61 -36.86
N HIS A 47 -26.59 13.18 -36.04
CA HIS A 47 -26.84 13.07 -34.61
C HIS A 47 -27.23 11.70 -33.98
N VAL A 48 -26.76 11.53 -32.74
CA VAL A 48 -27.44 11.07 -31.50
C VAL A 48 -28.22 9.74 -31.50
N SER A 49 -27.77 8.81 -30.65
CA SER A 49 -28.64 8.02 -29.74
C SER A 49 -27.83 7.43 -28.59
N THR A 50 -28.16 7.85 -27.36
CA THR A 50 -27.63 7.36 -26.09
C THR A 50 -28.13 5.94 -25.82
N SER A 51 -27.21 4.99 -25.63
CA SER A 51 -27.54 3.70 -25.02
C SER A 51 -26.67 3.48 -23.78
N ASN A 52 -27.32 3.44 -22.62
CA ASN A 52 -26.69 3.10 -21.35
C ASN A 52 -26.26 1.62 -21.36
N PRO A 53 -25.04 1.27 -20.90
CA PRO A 53 -24.63 -0.13 -20.79
C PRO A 53 -25.38 -0.85 -19.66
N PRO A 54 -25.62 -2.17 -19.78
CA PRO A 54 -26.40 -2.93 -18.82
C PRO A 54 -25.78 -2.91 -17.42
N SER A 55 -26.64 -2.74 -16.40
CA SER A 55 -26.25 -2.55 -15.01
C SER A 55 -25.46 -3.75 -14.46
N ARG A 56 -24.27 -3.49 -13.92
CA ARG A 56 -23.45 -4.49 -13.20
C ARG A 56 -24.18 -4.97 -11.93
N ALA A 57 -24.04 -6.26 -11.61
CA ALA A 57 -24.67 -6.94 -10.47
C ALA A 57 -24.43 -6.28 -9.09
N SER A 58 -23.43 -5.41 -8.97
CA SER A 58 -23.13 -4.65 -7.74
C SER A 58 -24.17 -3.57 -7.41
N ARG A 59 -24.78 -2.90 -8.40
CA ARG A 59 -25.76 -1.82 -8.17
C ARG A 59 -27.10 -2.30 -7.62
N ARG A 60 -27.44 -3.59 -7.77
CA ARG A 60 -28.71 -4.14 -7.27
C ARG A 60 -28.74 -4.36 -5.74
N LYS A 61 -27.61 -4.15 -5.04
CA LYS A 61 -27.51 -4.34 -3.58
C LYS A 61 -27.49 -3.04 -2.77
N LEU A 62 -27.55 -1.88 -3.42
CA LEU A 62 -27.61 -0.57 -2.77
C LEU A 62 -28.84 0.16 -3.29
N ASN A 63 -30.01 -0.17 -2.74
CA ASN A 63 -31.23 0.63 -2.86
C ASN A 63 -32.04 0.46 -1.58
N GLN A 64 -31.52 1.02 -0.48
CA GLN A 64 -32.33 1.36 0.69
C GLN A 64 -31.56 2.34 1.60
N CYS A 65 -31.64 3.64 1.30
CA CYS A 65 -31.84 4.70 2.29
C CYS A 65 -32.16 6.01 1.54
N GLY A 66 -33.14 6.74 2.06
CA GLY A 66 -33.91 7.77 1.35
C GLY A 66 -33.16 9.04 0.96
N SER A 67 -33.88 9.81 0.15
CA SER A 67 -33.56 11.12 -0.41
C SER A 67 -32.98 12.10 0.60
N LEU A 68 -31.75 12.56 0.35
CA LEU A 68 -31.30 13.88 0.75
C LEU A 68 -31.06 14.66 -0.54
N GLN A 69 -31.72 15.80 -0.66
CA GLN A 69 -31.59 16.72 -1.78
C GLN A 69 -30.18 17.30 -1.76
N GLU A 70 -29.40 17.06 -2.81
CA GLU A 70 -28.17 17.81 -3.07
C GLU A 70 -28.54 19.22 -3.53
N SER A 71 -28.45 20.19 -2.63
CA SER A 71 -28.33 21.58 -3.01
C SER A 71 -26.85 21.90 -3.22
N THR A 72 -26.46 22.01 -4.49
CA THR A 72 -25.18 22.57 -4.91
C THR A 72 -25.17 24.07 -4.64
N SER A 73 -24.35 24.51 -3.69
CA SER A 73 -23.85 25.88 -3.63
C SER A 73 -22.35 25.84 -3.40
N GLU A 74 -21.59 26.16 -4.44
CA GLU A 74 -20.17 26.50 -4.36
C GLU A 74 -20.05 27.79 -3.54
N GLY A 75 -19.85 27.62 -2.23
CA GLY A 75 -19.38 28.66 -1.33
C GLY A 75 -18.10 28.14 -0.71
N ALA A 76 -17.00 28.89 -0.85
CA ALA A 76 -15.83 28.70 -0.02
C ALA A 76 -16.24 28.98 1.44
N PHE A 77 -16.66 27.93 2.14
CA PHE A 77 -16.80 27.97 3.58
C PHE A 77 -15.39 27.92 4.14
N GLU A 78 -14.88 29.09 4.53
CA GLU A 78 -13.88 29.18 5.58
C GLU A 78 -14.52 28.57 6.83
N ASN A 79 -14.36 27.25 6.99
CA ASN A 79 -14.61 26.64 8.28
C ASN A 79 -13.52 27.21 9.19
N GLU A 80 -13.90 28.10 10.11
CA GLU A 80 -13.19 28.22 11.38
C GLU A 80 -13.29 26.83 12.04
N GLU A 81 -12.35 25.94 11.70
CA GLU A 81 -12.16 24.68 12.42
C GLU A 81 -11.90 25.04 13.87
N ASN A 82 -12.82 24.66 14.75
CA ASN A 82 -12.65 24.82 16.19
C ASN A 82 -11.45 23.94 16.61
N THR A 83 -10.26 24.54 16.66
CA THR A 83 -8.96 23.85 16.83
C THR A 83 -8.81 23.18 18.19
N ASP A 84 -9.70 23.49 19.13
CA ASP A 84 -9.62 23.05 20.52
C ASP A 84 -10.35 21.73 20.78
N GLN A 85 -10.86 21.07 19.73
CA GLN A 85 -11.63 19.83 19.85
C GLN A 85 -11.02 18.68 19.03
N GLY A 86 -11.25 17.46 19.52
CA GLY A 86 -10.84 16.22 18.86
C GLY A 86 -9.68 15.51 19.53
N TYR A 87 -9.20 14.44 18.88
CA TYR A 87 -8.11 13.62 19.40
C TYR A 87 -6.78 14.05 18.77
N ARG A 88 -5.67 13.90 19.50
CA ARG A 88 -4.31 14.09 18.97
C ARG A 88 -3.41 12.94 19.40
N LEU A 89 -2.49 12.55 18.51
CA LEU A 89 -1.50 11.53 18.80
C LEU A 89 -0.26 12.19 19.40
N ILE A 90 0.10 11.80 20.62
CA ILE A 90 1.23 12.37 21.34
C ILE A 90 2.22 11.28 21.72
N ASN A 91 3.49 11.50 21.40
CA ASN A 91 4.57 10.64 21.86
C ASN A 91 4.74 10.80 23.39
N ILE A 92 4.65 9.70 24.13
CA ILE A 92 4.71 9.70 25.60
C ILE A 92 5.99 10.32 26.14
N LYS A 93 7.15 10.12 25.48
CA LYS A 93 8.41 10.72 25.93
C LYS A 93 8.42 12.24 25.75
N LYS A 94 7.85 12.72 24.64
CA LYS A 94 7.71 14.16 24.39
C LYS A 94 6.69 14.81 25.32
N LEU A 95 5.60 14.12 25.62
CA LEU A 95 4.64 14.56 26.63
C LEU A 95 5.32 14.69 28.00
N ALA A 96 6.05 13.66 28.42
CA ALA A 96 6.74 13.67 29.71
C ALA A 96 7.77 14.79 29.81
N SER A 97 8.60 15.01 28.77
CA SER A 97 9.58 16.11 28.76
C SER A 97 8.88 17.47 28.81
N SER A 98 7.84 17.67 28.00
CA SER A 98 7.12 18.95 27.95
C SER A 98 6.45 19.25 29.29
N ILE A 99 5.86 18.26 29.97
CA ILE A 99 5.27 18.43 31.30
C ILE A 99 6.35 18.72 32.36
N SER A 100 7.52 18.07 32.28
CA SER A 100 8.59 18.30 33.27
C SER A 100 9.22 19.69 33.17
N GLU A 101 9.19 20.29 31.97
CA GLU A 101 9.71 21.63 31.69
C GLU A 101 8.63 22.72 31.80
N ALA A 102 7.36 22.33 31.93
CA ALA A 102 6.24 23.26 31.95
C ALA A 102 6.23 24.15 33.20
N HIS A 103 5.72 25.37 33.03
CA HIS A 103 5.60 26.36 34.10
C HIS A 103 4.70 25.87 35.26
N VAL A 104 5.21 25.85 36.48
CA VAL A 104 4.42 25.47 37.67
C VAL A 104 3.89 26.72 38.37
N CYS A 105 2.59 26.98 38.22
CA CYS A 105 1.86 28.00 38.97
C CYS A 105 0.92 27.34 40.00
N ASN A 106 0.94 27.79 41.24
CA ASN A 106 0.06 27.25 42.29
C ASN A 106 -1.38 27.79 42.21
N GLU A 107 -1.59 28.87 41.48
CA GLU A 107 -2.87 29.59 41.42
C GLU A 107 -3.58 29.45 40.07
N GLY A 108 -2.97 28.75 39.11
CA GLY A 108 -3.48 28.63 37.74
C GLY A 108 -3.65 27.19 37.29
N SER A 109 -4.40 27.04 36.20
CA SER A 109 -4.53 25.79 35.46
C SER A 109 -3.89 25.93 34.08
N PHE A 110 -3.44 24.81 33.51
CA PHE A 110 -2.98 24.78 32.12
C PHE A 110 -4.17 24.76 31.17
N ILE A 111 -4.13 25.67 30.20
CA ILE A 111 -5.00 25.68 29.03
C ILE A 111 -4.13 25.24 27.86
N ILE A 112 -4.48 24.12 27.23
CA ILE A 112 -3.77 23.63 26.05
C ILE A 112 -4.49 24.14 24.81
N GLN A 113 -3.74 24.79 23.92
CA GLN A 113 -4.23 25.28 22.64
C GLN A 113 -3.38 24.69 21.51
N GLU A 114 -4.01 24.43 20.38
CA GLU A 114 -3.30 24.03 19.16
C GLU A 114 -3.11 25.24 18.26
N HIS A 115 -1.87 25.48 17.82
CA HIS A 115 -1.60 26.53 16.85
C HIS A 115 -2.10 26.10 15.45
N PRO A 116 -3.03 26.84 14.82
CA PRO A 116 -3.64 26.44 13.55
C PRO A 116 -2.62 26.31 12.40
N VAL A 117 -1.57 27.14 12.42
CA VAL A 117 -0.55 27.23 11.35
C VAL A 117 0.57 26.21 11.53
N GLY A 118 0.78 25.69 12.74
CA GLY A 118 1.87 24.76 13.07
C GLY A 118 1.60 23.30 12.68
N LYS A 119 0.36 22.98 12.30
CA LYS A 119 -0.12 21.63 11.98
C LYS A 119 0.57 21.05 10.76
N ARG A 120 1.22 19.90 10.95
CA ARG A 120 1.95 19.17 9.90
C ARG A 120 1.46 17.73 9.83
N GLY A 121 0.29 17.54 9.22
CA GLY A 121 -0.36 16.24 9.16
C GLY A 121 -0.90 15.83 10.52
N LEU A 122 -0.45 14.68 11.03
CA LEU A 122 -0.83 14.18 12.37
C LEU A 122 0.04 14.75 13.50
N GLN A 123 1.08 15.53 13.17
CA GLN A 123 1.83 16.27 14.17
C GLN A 123 1.15 17.59 14.46
N SER A 124 0.85 17.80 15.74
CA SER A 124 0.24 19.00 16.28
C SER A 124 1.27 19.86 16.99
N ASP A 125 1.12 21.16 16.82
CA ASP A 125 1.89 22.17 17.53
C ASP A 125 1.02 22.70 18.68
N LEU A 126 1.33 22.27 19.90
CA LEU A 126 0.53 22.55 21.08
C LEU A 126 1.28 23.52 21.98
N THR A 127 0.55 24.44 22.59
CA THR A 127 1.05 25.32 23.66
C THR A 127 0.18 25.13 24.90
N ALA A 128 0.81 25.11 26.06
CA ALA A 128 0.14 25.12 27.36
C ALA A 128 0.38 26.48 28.00
N THR A 129 -0.70 27.22 28.22
CA THR A 129 -0.66 28.54 28.83
C THR A 129 -1.26 28.47 30.22
N CYS A 130 -0.59 29.09 31.20
CA CYS A 130 -1.14 29.21 32.55
C CYS A 130 -2.24 30.27 32.60
N SER A 131 -3.41 29.93 33.14
CA SER A 131 -4.56 30.84 33.23
C SER A 131 -4.36 32.07 34.13
N SER A 132 -3.34 32.07 35.00
CA SER A 132 -3.18 33.09 36.05
C SER A 132 -1.97 34.00 35.82
N CYS A 133 -0.84 33.45 35.38
CA CYS A 133 0.38 34.21 35.10
C CYS A 133 0.70 34.36 33.62
N GLU A 134 -0.11 33.75 32.74
CA GLU A 134 0.01 33.83 31.27
C GLU A 134 1.33 33.25 30.70
N GLU A 135 2.14 32.57 31.52
CA GLU A 135 3.35 31.91 31.06
C GLU A 135 3.01 30.75 30.11
N GLU A 136 3.71 30.67 28.99
CA GLU A 136 3.53 29.65 27.97
C GLU A 136 4.60 28.55 28.05
N SER A 137 4.20 27.32 27.76
CA SER A 137 5.08 26.18 27.63
C SER A 137 4.76 25.47 26.32
N SER A 138 5.77 25.25 25.47
CA SER A 138 5.59 24.53 24.21
C SER A 138 5.49 23.02 24.46
N LEU A 139 4.55 22.36 23.79
CA LEU A 139 4.31 20.92 23.85
C LEU A 139 4.58 20.29 22.49
N GLU A 140 5.74 19.66 22.37
CA GLU A 140 6.03 18.86 21.19
C GLU A 140 5.26 17.53 21.22
N THR A 141 4.60 17.18 20.11
CA THR A 141 3.80 15.94 20.05
C THR A 141 4.52 14.75 19.43
N SER A 142 5.61 14.98 18.69
CA SER A 142 6.35 13.92 17.97
C SER A 142 7.83 14.26 17.84
N PHE A 143 8.67 13.22 17.69
CA PHE A 143 10.03 13.40 17.21
C PHE A 143 10.04 13.77 15.71
N PHE A 144 11.09 14.46 15.27
CA PHE A 144 11.37 14.70 13.87
C PHE A 144 12.38 13.68 13.32
N VAL A 145 12.18 13.27 12.08
CA VAL A 145 12.93 12.21 11.42
C VAL A 145 13.39 12.62 10.01
N GLY A 146 14.55 12.11 9.59
CA GLY A 146 15.22 12.42 8.31
C GLY A 146 16.40 13.40 8.45
N GLY A 147 17.30 13.43 7.46
CA GLY A 147 18.58 14.17 7.52
C GLY A 147 18.51 15.69 7.68
N ARG A 148 17.30 16.29 7.68
CA ARG A 148 17.04 17.70 8.04
C ARG A 148 15.82 17.89 8.95
N GLY A 149 15.33 16.84 9.64
CA GLY A 149 14.20 16.97 10.57
C GLY A 149 12.89 17.46 9.95
N LYS A 150 12.64 17.22 8.64
CA LYS A 150 11.48 17.78 7.93
C LYS A 150 10.16 17.05 8.16
N SER A 151 10.21 15.83 8.69
CA SER A 151 9.02 14.97 8.86
C SER A 151 8.87 14.62 10.32
N ALA A 152 7.64 14.66 10.83
CA ALA A 152 7.34 14.05 12.11
C ALA A 152 7.31 12.52 11.99
N ASP A 153 7.80 11.83 13.02
CA ASP A 153 7.78 10.37 13.16
C ASP A 153 6.35 9.81 13.10
N VAL A 154 5.40 10.49 13.76
CA VAL A 154 3.98 10.10 13.75
C VAL A 154 3.39 9.99 12.34
N ASN A 155 3.79 10.89 11.42
CA ASN A 155 3.32 10.84 10.04
C ASN A 155 3.84 9.60 9.31
N ARG A 156 5.12 9.25 9.46
CA ARG A 156 5.67 8.03 8.84
C ARG A 156 5.00 6.78 9.38
N ARG A 157 4.75 6.70 10.69
CA ARG A 157 4.05 5.57 11.32
C ARG A 157 2.62 5.41 10.78
N ALA A 158 1.90 6.51 10.64
CA ALA A 158 0.53 6.49 10.14
C ALA A 158 0.44 6.03 8.68
N VAL A 159 1.36 6.49 7.82
CA VAL A 159 1.44 6.02 6.43
C VAL A 159 1.88 4.56 6.36
N TYR A 160 2.80 4.13 7.23
CA TYR A 160 3.19 2.73 7.30
C TYR A 160 2.01 1.83 7.70
N TYR A 161 1.25 2.23 8.73
CA TYR A 161 0.02 1.53 9.12
C TYR A 161 -0.99 1.40 7.98
N SER A 162 -1.20 2.48 7.21
CA SER A 162 -2.23 2.47 6.16
C SER A 162 -1.88 1.58 4.97
N ILE A 163 -0.59 1.36 4.69
CA ILE A 163 -0.17 0.40 3.66
C ILE A 163 -0.20 -1.05 4.16
N GLU A 164 0.21 -1.29 5.41
CA GLU A 164 0.17 -2.63 6.02
C GLU A 164 -1.27 -3.16 6.14
N THR A 165 -2.23 -2.26 6.35
CA THR A 165 -3.67 -2.61 6.36
C THR A 165 -4.30 -2.69 4.96
N GLY A 166 -3.55 -2.34 3.90
CA GLY A 166 -4.06 -2.32 2.52
C GLY A 166 -5.09 -1.22 2.24
N GLY A 167 -5.26 -0.27 3.16
CA GLY A 167 -6.29 0.77 3.09
C GLY A 167 -5.83 2.06 2.39
N GLY A 168 -4.53 2.30 2.29
CA GLY A 168 -3.98 3.47 1.60
C GLY A 168 -4.37 4.81 2.25
N TYR A 169 -4.26 5.89 1.48
CA TYR A 169 -4.58 7.25 1.95
C TYR A 169 -6.03 7.35 2.40
N GLU A 170 -6.95 6.81 1.62
CA GLU A 170 -8.39 6.90 1.85
C GLU A 170 -8.79 6.28 3.20
N SER A 171 -8.17 5.15 3.57
CA SER A 171 -8.40 4.56 4.90
C SER A 171 -7.79 5.38 6.03
N LEU A 172 -6.63 5.99 5.82
CA LEU A 172 -5.99 6.85 6.83
C LEU A 172 -6.82 8.11 7.08
N GLU A 173 -7.26 8.77 6.00
CA GLU A 173 -8.13 9.94 6.06
C GLU A 173 -9.45 9.62 6.74
N SER A 174 -10.10 8.50 6.39
CA SER A 174 -11.32 8.07 7.06
C SER A 174 -11.09 7.82 8.56
N PHE A 175 -9.96 7.23 8.94
CA PHE A 175 -9.63 7.02 10.35
C PHE A 175 -9.46 8.35 11.10
N CYS A 176 -8.72 9.30 10.53
CA CYS A 176 -8.55 10.62 11.11
C CYS A 176 -9.90 11.34 11.28
N ASN A 177 -10.76 11.29 10.27
CA ASN A 177 -12.08 11.92 10.32
C ASN A 177 -12.98 11.32 11.43
N ILE A 178 -13.01 9.99 11.57
CA ILE A 178 -13.77 9.31 12.64
C ILE A 178 -13.28 9.75 14.02
N MET A 179 -11.97 9.92 14.17
CA MET A 179 -11.33 10.31 15.42
C MET A 179 -11.28 11.84 15.60
N ASN A 180 -11.92 12.63 14.73
CA ASN A 180 -11.82 14.09 14.74
C ASN A 180 -10.35 14.58 14.87
N MET A 181 -9.47 13.96 14.09
CA MET A 181 -8.04 14.27 14.05
C MET A 181 -7.66 14.95 12.74
N PRO A 182 -6.63 15.81 12.76
CA PRO A 182 -6.04 16.29 11.54
C PRO A 182 -5.47 15.15 10.70
N CYS A 183 -5.58 15.26 9.38
CA CYS A 183 -4.90 14.37 8.46
C CYS A 183 -3.85 15.13 7.65
N MET A 184 -2.85 14.40 7.16
CA MET A 184 -1.89 14.93 6.18
C MET A 184 -2.54 15.05 4.81
N SER A 185 -2.04 15.96 3.98
CA SER A 185 -2.49 16.05 2.59
C SER A 185 -2.11 14.80 1.80
N LYS A 186 -2.87 14.51 0.74
CA LYS A 186 -2.57 13.42 -0.19
C LYS A 186 -1.14 13.51 -0.76
N THR A 187 -0.67 14.72 -1.07
CA THR A 187 0.71 14.96 -1.52
C THR A 187 1.74 14.57 -0.45
N SER A 188 1.55 15.00 0.80
CA SER A 188 2.44 14.65 1.90
C SER A 188 2.45 13.15 2.17
N TYR A 189 1.29 12.50 2.07
CA TYR A 189 1.15 11.05 2.20
C TYR A 189 2.06 10.32 1.20
N TYR A 190 1.99 10.67 -0.09
CA TYR A 190 2.79 9.98 -1.11
C TYR A 190 4.29 10.24 -0.98
N GLN A 191 4.71 11.40 -0.47
CA GLN A 191 6.13 11.65 -0.15
C GLN A 191 6.63 10.76 1.00
N HIS A 192 5.82 10.58 2.04
CA HIS A 192 6.13 9.63 3.11
C HIS A 192 6.13 8.19 2.59
N LEU A 193 5.15 7.84 1.76
CA LEU A 193 5.04 6.51 1.16
C LEU A 193 6.28 6.15 0.35
N GLU A 194 6.75 7.04 -0.52
CA GLU A 194 7.96 6.82 -1.31
C GLU A 194 9.18 6.57 -0.42
N THR A 195 9.34 7.37 0.64
CA THR A 195 10.43 7.17 1.62
C THR A 195 10.37 5.80 2.28
N ILE A 196 9.15 5.36 2.66
CA ILE A 196 8.92 4.06 3.30
C ILE A 196 9.20 2.92 2.32
N LEU A 197 8.68 3.00 1.09
CA LEU A 197 8.87 1.98 0.06
C LEU A 197 10.36 1.79 -0.29
N ASN A 198 11.11 2.89 -0.40
CA ASN A 198 12.56 2.82 -0.63
C ASN A 198 13.29 2.11 0.52
N ALA A 199 12.89 2.36 1.76
CA ALA A 199 13.46 1.69 2.92
C ALA A 199 13.12 0.20 2.96
N LEU A 200 11.85 -0.15 2.67
CA LEU A 200 11.40 -1.55 2.61
C LEU A 200 12.09 -2.33 1.48
N GLU A 201 12.28 -1.71 0.32
CA GLU A 201 13.00 -2.34 -0.79
C GLU A 201 14.48 -2.55 -0.46
N ALA A 202 15.13 -1.57 0.18
CA ALA A 202 16.51 -1.71 0.61
C ALA A 202 16.67 -2.85 1.63
N GLU A 203 15.78 -2.94 2.61
CA GLU A 203 15.77 -4.01 3.61
C GLU A 203 15.54 -5.37 2.95
N ALA A 204 14.55 -5.47 2.05
CA ALA A 204 14.27 -6.72 1.34
C ALA A 204 15.47 -7.20 0.51
N ARG A 205 16.21 -6.28 -0.14
CA ARG A 205 17.42 -6.60 -0.89
C ARG A 205 18.55 -7.11 0.02
N GLU A 206 18.75 -6.49 1.18
CA GLU A 206 19.76 -6.93 2.13
C GLU A 206 19.42 -8.30 2.73
N GLU A 207 18.15 -8.54 3.10
CA GLU A 207 17.69 -9.83 3.59
C GLU A 207 17.87 -10.96 2.55
N MET A 208 17.53 -10.71 1.28
CA MET A 208 17.74 -11.68 0.20
C MET A 208 19.22 -11.96 -0.03
N LYS A 209 20.08 -10.94 0.07
CA LYS A 209 21.54 -11.11 -0.02
C LYS A 209 22.06 -11.99 1.12
N GLN A 210 21.63 -11.74 2.35
CA GLN A 210 22.02 -12.57 3.49
C GLN A 210 21.47 -13.99 3.37
N ALA A 211 20.26 -14.18 2.85
CA ALA A 211 19.71 -15.51 2.55
C ALA A 211 20.58 -16.27 1.53
N ALA A 212 21.07 -15.58 0.48
CA ALA A 212 21.99 -16.16 -0.48
C ALA A 212 23.35 -16.54 0.16
N GLU A 213 23.87 -15.71 1.07
CA GLU A 213 25.10 -16.01 1.83
C GLU A 213 24.91 -17.24 2.73
N ARG A 214 23.80 -17.33 3.47
CA ARG A 214 23.46 -18.50 4.30
C ARG A 214 23.33 -19.79 3.48
N LEU A 215 22.66 -19.72 2.32
CA LEU A 215 22.56 -20.83 1.39
C LEU A 215 23.96 -21.26 0.91
N ARG A 216 24.79 -20.31 0.52
CA ARG A 216 26.16 -20.57 0.06
C ARG A 216 26.98 -21.31 1.11
N GLU A 217 26.99 -20.81 2.35
CA GLU A 217 27.71 -21.44 3.45
C GLU A 217 27.27 -22.87 3.71
N ARG A 218 25.95 -23.12 3.61
CA ARG A 218 25.39 -24.46 3.75
C ARG A 218 25.90 -25.41 2.66
N ILE A 219 25.86 -25.00 1.40
CA ILE A 219 26.29 -25.84 0.27
C ILE A 219 27.79 -26.17 0.37
N ILE A 220 28.64 -25.20 0.74
CA ILE A 220 30.08 -25.42 0.95
C ILE A 220 30.31 -26.43 2.08
N LYS A 221 29.59 -26.28 3.20
CA LYS A 221 29.70 -27.18 4.36
C LYS A 221 29.31 -28.61 4.03
N GLU A 222 28.25 -28.81 3.24
CA GLU A 222 27.75 -30.14 2.89
C GLU A 222 28.63 -30.84 1.84
N ASN A 223 29.23 -30.10 0.89
CA ASN A 223 30.02 -30.68 -0.20
C ASN A 223 31.53 -30.74 0.07
N SER A 224 32.01 -30.12 1.17
CA SER A 224 33.44 -30.09 1.53
C SER A 224 34.35 -29.64 0.37
N CYS A 225 33.83 -28.81 -0.53
CA CYS A 225 34.44 -28.38 -1.78
C CYS A 225 33.89 -27.00 -2.15
N GLY A 226 34.77 -26.04 -2.39
CA GLY A 226 34.41 -24.68 -2.80
C GLY A 226 35.08 -23.61 -1.94
N ASP A 227 35.64 -22.59 -2.59
CA ASP A 227 36.12 -21.37 -1.94
C ASP A 227 34.98 -20.32 -1.91
N LYS A 228 35.13 -19.25 -1.13
CA LYS A 228 34.11 -18.18 -1.02
C LYS A 228 33.81 -17.48 -2.36
N THR A 229 34.65 -17.67 -3.38
CA THR A 229 34.56 -16.99 -4.68
C THR A 229 34.08 -17.88 -5.83
N SER A 230 33.95 -19.20 -5.65
CA SER A 230 33.54 -20.10 -6.74
C SER A 230 32.05 -19.93 -7.09
N VAL A 231 31.69 -20.15 -8.35
CA VAL A 231 30.28 -20.34 -8.71
C VAL A 231 29.81 -21.65 -8.07
N ILE A 232 28.60 -21.64 -7.51
CA ILE A 232 28.01 -22.78 -6.82
C ILE A 232 26.64 -23.05 -7.42
N ASP A 233 26.34 -24.32 -7.69
CA ASP A 233 25.04 -24.75 -8.13
C ASP A 233 24.06 -24.78 -6.94
N ALA A 234 22.93 -24.11 -7.09
CA ALA A 234 21.87 -24.05 -6.08
C ALA A 234 20.55 -24.53 -6.69
N ALA A 235 19.85 -25.42 -5.98
CA ALA A 235 18.52 -25.83 -6.35
C ALA A 235 17.51 -24.75 -5.92
N VAL A 236 16.71 -24.25 -6.86
CA VAL A 236 15.69 -23.23 -6.61
C VAL A 236 14.31 -23.66 -7.08
N SER A 237 13.31 -23.12 -6.41
CA SER A 237 11.91 -23.17 -6.81
C SER A 237 11.41 -21.76 -7.11
N PHE A 238 10.34 -21.67 -7.90
CA PHE A 238 9.73 -20.40 -8.26
C PHE A 238 8.27 -20.40 -7.83
N ASP A 239 7.86 -19.35 -7.13
CA ASP A 239 6.46 -19.09 -6.80
C ASP A 239 6.11 -17.64 -7.10
N GLY A 240 4.84 -17.32 -7.26
CA GLY A 240 4.44 -15.96 -7.61
C GLY A 240 2.98 -15.66 -7.38
N THR A 241 2.66 -14.38 -7.31
CA THR A 241 1.29 -13.89 -7.11
C THR A 241 0.97 -12.72 -8.04
N TRP A 242 -0.33 -12.49 -8.22
CA TRP A 242 -0.85 -11.35 -8.97
C TRP A 242 -1.41 -10.32 -7.99
N ALA A 243 -1.12 -9.04 -8.22
CA ALA A 243 -1.55 -7.95 -7.36
C ALA A 243 -3.08 -7.87 -7.16
N LYS A 244 -3.87 -8.33 -8.15
CA LYS A 244 -5.33 -8.35 -8.08
C LYS A 244 -5.89 -9.74 -8.33
N ARG A 245 -6.95 -10.09 -7.60
CA ARG A 245 -7.71 -11.31 -7.83
C ARG A 245 -8.51 -11.22 -9.13
N GLY A 246 -8.61 -12.34 -9.84
CA GLY A 246 -9.29 -12.42 -11.14
C GLY A 246 -8.38 -11.99 -12.30
N PHE A 247 -8.86 -12.13 -13.54
CA PHE A 247 -8.09 -11.84 -14.77
C PHE A 247 -7.83 -10.33 -15.02
N ALA A 248 -7.84 -9.51 -13.97
CA ALA A 248 -7.72 -8.05 -14.02
C ALA A 248 -6.37 -7.52 -13.54
N SER A 249 -5.43 -8.39 -13.11
CA SER A 249 -4.11 -7.92 -12.72
C SER A 249 -3.26 -7.57 -13.93
N LEU A 250 -2.57 -6.43 -13.85
CA LEU A 250 -1.56 -5.99 -14.81
C LEU A 250 -0.14 -6.17 -14.27
N THR A 251 -0.01 -6.60 -13.01
CA THR A 251 1.28 -6.74 -12.33
C THR A 251 1.28 -8.06 -11.58
N GLY A 252 2.27 -8.89 -11.88
CA GLY A 252 2.62 -10.08 -11.11
C GLY A 252 3.96 -9.88 -10.42
N ILE A 253 4.23 -10.71 -9.42
CA ILE A 253 5.55 -10.84 -8.81
C ILE A 253 5.88 -12.32 -8.75
N VAL A 254 7.14 -12.63 -9.05
CA VAL A 254 7.71 -13.98 -8.99
C VAL A 254 8.89 -13.95 -8.04
N PHE A 255 9.03 -14.96 -7.20
CA PHE A 255 10.09 -15.12 -6.22
C PHE A 255 10.94 -16.34 -6.57
N VAL A 256 12.24 -16.22 -6.39
CA VAL A 256 13.19 -17.32 -6.45
C VAL A 256 13.45 -17.78 -5.02
N ILE A 257 13.15 -19.03 -4.72
CA ILE A 257 13.19 -19.58 -3.36
C ILE A 257 14.16 -20.76 -3.34
N SER A 258 15.13 -20.74 -2.42
CA SER A 258 16.03 -21.87 -2.21
C SER A 258 15.26 -23.13 -1.83
N VAL A 259 15.51 -24.25 -2.51
CA VAL A 259 14.93 -25.55 -2.12
C VAL A 259 15.52 -26.02 -0.79
N ASP A 260 16.77 -25.67 -0.52
CA ASP A 260 17.49 -26.17 0.65
C ASP A 260 17.10 -25.39 1.91
N THR A 261 17.08 -24.05 1.85
CA THR A 261 16.78 -23.21 3.03
C THR A 261 15.33 -22.76 3.12
N GLY A 262 14.58 -22.78 2.01
CA GLY A 262 13.22 -22.22 1.96
C GLY A 262 13.18 -20.69 1.97
N GLU A 263 14.33 -20.02 1.87
CA GLU A 263 14.43 -18.56 1.89
C GLU A 263 14.33 -17.97 0.48
N VAL A 264 13.82 -16.74 0.39
CA VAL A 264 13.74 -15.98 -0.85
C VAL A 264 15.13 -15.43 -1.18
N LEU A 265 15.60 -15.70 -2.39
CA LEU A 265 16.90 -15.29 -2.91
C LEU A 265 16.81 -14.08 -3.84
N ASP A 266 15.70 -13.96 -4.56
CA ASP A 266 15.45 -12.86 -5.48
C ASP A 266 13.95 -12.73 -5.78
N TYR A 267 13.53 -11.60 -6.34
CA TYR A 267 12.18 -11.42 -6.90
C TYR A 267 12.21 -10.66 -8.21
N HIS A 268 11.18 -10.87 -9.02
CA HIS A 268 10.97 -10.13 -10.26
C HIS A 268 9.52 -9.67 -10.39
N VAL A 269 9.33 -8.39 -10.69
CA VAL A 269 8.00 -7.82 -10.97
C VAL A 269 7.72 -7.99 -12.46
N VAL A 270 6.64 -8.68 -12.78
CA VAL A 270 6.20 -8.99 -14.15
C VAL A 270 5.04 -8.07 -14.54
N PRO A 271 5.29 -7.00 -15.33
CA PRO A 271 4.22 -6.19 -15.89
C PRO A 271 3.57 -6.89 -17.10
N LYS A 272 2.25 -6.77 -17.24
CA LYS A 272 1.49 -7.24 -18.40
C LYS A 272 1.58 -6.29 -19.59
N SER A 273 1.83 -5.01 -19.32
CA SER A 273 1.99 -3.96 -20.34
C SER A 273 3.24 -3.14 -20.02
N CYS A 274 4.02 -2.83 -21.05
CA CYS A 274 5.14 -1.92 -20.90
C CYS A 274 4.60 -0.49 -20.68
N GLN A 275 4.88 0.08 -19.51
CA GLN A 275 4.49 1.46 -19.17
C GLN A 275 5.13 2.47 -20.13
N ILE A 276 6.35 2.21 -20.59
CA ILE A 276 7.06 3.06 -21.56
C ILE A 276 6.38 3.05 -22.94
N CYS A 277 5.91 1.88 -23.40
CA CYS A 277 5.23 1.76 -24.69
C CYS A 277 3.76 2.20 -24.66
N SER A 278 3.21 2.49 -23.46
CA SER A 278 1.81 2.90 -23.28
C SER A 278 1.66 4.41 -23.07
N LEU A 279 2.76 5.15 -23.12
CA LEU A 279 2.83 6.61 -23.08
C LEU A 279 2.74 7.20 -24.49
#